data_AF-A0A937N3Q2-F1
#
_entry.id   AF-A0A937N3Q2-F1
#
_cell.length_a   1.000
_cell.length_b   1.000
_cell.length_c   1.000
_cell.angle_alpha   90.00
_cell.angle_beta   90.00
_cell.angle_gamma   90.00
#
_symmetry.space_group_name_H-M   'P 1'
#
loop_
_entity.id
_entity.type
_entity.pdbx_description
1 polymer ?
#
loop_
_entity_poly.entity_id
_entity_poly.type
_entity_poly.pdbx_seq_one_letter_code
_entity_poly.pdbx_strand_id
1 'polypeptide(L)'
;MLRCPLAAVVLSASVIVLLPGPAAAMTTAGTCTRCPLVALTRLAQVPQQPDRPGPDRPQMGGGGLPAIPGLEALASPHVQRELELVDEQKHQLRQVAHAFVQQMQQAMAEIQQLPMDERRERMAEMQQKMKKRAEDVRREVEKILVPEQMEILENFNRRARREAVLKNPQVLAQLGISEQQKKKLRQVREEMQQRLRELENETLDKVFDVLTSEQADKLKEMIGDPREGKKRRR
;
A
#
# COMPACT_ATOMS: atom_id res chain seq x y z
N MET A 1 25.17 52.58 7.26
CA MET A 1 26.20 53.07 8.20
C MET A 1 26.00 52.28 9.49
N LEU A 2 26.82 51.35 10.01
CA LEU A 2 28.23 50.91 9.93
C LEU A 2 28.20 49.34 9.96
N ARG A 3 28.93 48.55 9.16
CA ARG A 3 30.37 48.14 9.19
C ARG A 3 30.83 47.34 10.44
N CYS A 4 31.01 46.01 10.25
CA CYS A 4 32.13 45.06 10.58
C CYS A 4 32.85 45.08 11.97
N PRO A 5 33.58 44.02 12.44
CA PRO A 5 34.33 42.94 11.70
C PRO A 5 34.08 41.49 12.25
N LEU A 6 34.41 40.34 11.62
CA LEU A 6 35.62 39.76 10.97
C LEU A 6 36.77 39.34 11.94
N ALA A 7 36.90 38.03 12.19
CA ALA A 7 38.11 37.22 12.48
C ALA A 7 37.67 35.73 12.53
N ALA A 8 38.14 34.72 11.77
CA ALA A 8 39.38 34.33 11.09
C ALA A 8 40.51 33.79 12.00
N VAL A 9 40.61 32.45 12.14
CA VAL A 9 41.80 31.59 12.37
C VAL A 9 41.35 30.15 11.98
N VAL A 10 41.78 29.44 10.91
CA VAL A 10 43.08 29.00 10.34
C VAL A 10 43.42 27.53 10.67
N LEU A 11 43.39 26.72 9.59
CA LEU A 11 44.20 25.56 9.14
C LEU A 11 44.70 24.43 10.08
N SER A 12 44.44 23.18 9.64
CA SER A 12 45.46 22.15 9.27
C SER A 12 44.73 20.95 8.63
N ALA A 13 44.72 20.70 7.31
CA ALA A 13 45.76 20.27 6.35
C ALA A 13 46.21 18.79 6.46
N SER A 14 45.92 18.05 5.37
CA SER A 14 46.61 16.87 4.81
C SER A 14 46.52 15.56 5.60
N VAL A 15 46.20 14.41 5.00
CA VAL A 15 47.09 13.67 4.08
C VAL A 15 46.31 12.98 2.95
N ILE A 16 46.74 13.29 1.72
CA ILE A 16 46.51 12.56 0.48
C ILE A 16 47.55 11.43 0.41
N VAL A 17 47.14 10.20 0.11
CA VAL A 17 48.05 9.16 -0.40
C VAL A 17 47.56 8.74 -1.78
N LEU A 18 48.40 9.03 -2.77
CA LEU A 18 48.26 8.73 -4.18
C LEU A 18 49.37 7.71 -4.55
N LEU A 19 49.02 6.77 -5.46
CA LEU A 19 49.90 5.97 -6.35
C LEU A 19 50.64 4.74 -5.78
N PRO A 20 51.16 3.81 -6.63
CA PRO A 20 50.99 3.64 -8.09
C PRO A 20 50.61 2.21 -8.53
N GLY A 21 50.18 2.04 -9.79
CA GLY A 21 50.26 0.75 -10.49
C GLY A 21 51.66 0.51 -11.07
N PRO A 22 51.93 -0.70 -11.60
CA PRO A 22 52.57 -0.73 -12.91
C PRO A 22 52.02 -1.80 -13.86
N ALA A 23 52.36 -1.55 -15.12
CA ALA A 23 52.02 -2.26 -16.32
C ALA A 23 52.79 -3.59 -16.54
N ALA A 24 52.18 -4.42 -17.38
CA ALA A 24 52.77 -5.26 -18.43
C ALA A 24 53.93 -6.23 -18.12
N ALA A 25 53.68 -7.52 -18.43
CA ALA A 25 54.69 -8.38 -19.03
C ALA A 25 54.02 -9.41 -19.95
N MET A 26 54.45 -9.40 -21.22
CA MET A 26 54.16 -10.39 -22.25
C MET A 26 54.97 -11.66 -21.99
N THR A 27 54.42 -12.85 -22.28
CA THR A 27 55.24 -14.06 -22.53
C THR A 27 54.54 -14.98 -23.54
N THR A 28 55.07 -14.91 -24.76
CA THR A 28 55.31 -15.95 -25.80
C THR A 28 54.40 -17.19 -25.94
N ALA A 29 53.78 -17.26 -27.12
CA ALA A 29 53.83 -18.33 -28.13
C ALA A 29 53.89 -19.82 -27.68
N GLY A 30 52.86 -20.56 -28.09
CA GLY A 30 52.87 -22.02 -28.24
C GLY A 30 51.90 -22.42 -29.35
N THR A 31 52.41 -22.55 -30.58
CA THR A 31 51.71 -23.09 -31.75
C THR A 31 51.50 -24.60 -31.61
N CYS A 32 50.30 -25.12 -31.89
CA CYS A 32 50.17 -26.45 -32.51
C CYS A 32 48.80 -26.65 -33.18
N THR A 33 48.75 -26.32 -34.47
CA THR A 33 48.34 -27.17 -35.59
C THR A 33 47.27 -28.26 -35.34
N ARG A 34 46.07 -28.03 -35.91
CA ARG A 34 45.41 -28.86 -36.96
C ARG A 34 43.98 -29.35 -36.67
N CYS A 35 43.17 -29.22 -37.73
CA CYS A 35 41.95 -29.96 -38.10
C CYS A 35 40.57 -29.38 -37.74
N PRO A 36 39.53 -29.56 -38.60
CA PRO A 36 39.09 -28.50 -39.50
C PRO A 36 37.61 -28.11 -39.39
N LEU A 37 37.28 -27.07 -40.14
CA LEU A 37 35.96 -26.52 -40.47
C LEU A 37 34.89 -27.59 -40.78
N VAL A 38 33.80 -27.63 -40.00
CA VAL A 38 32.48 -28.09 -40.48
C VAL A 38 31.42 -27.12 -39.97
N ALA A 39 30.64 -26.63 -40.92
CA ALA A 39 29.55 -25.70 -40.78
C ALA A 39 28.40 -26.22 -39.89
N LEU A 40 27.75 -25.32 -39.15
CA LEU A 40 26.30 -25.12 -39.18
C LEU A 40 25.93 -23.99 -38.21
N THR A 41 25.61 -22.84 -38.79
CA THR A 41 24.94 -21.72 -38.13
C THR A 41 23.56 -22.19 -37.69
N ARG A 42 23.46 -22.76 -36.49
CA ARG A 42 22.17 -23.06 -35.86
C ARG A 42 21.69 -21.77 -35.23
N LEU A 43 20.80 -21.05 -35.92
CA LEU A 43 19.93 -20.07 -35.29
C LEU A 43 19.22 -20.81 -34.15
N ALA A 44 19.60 -20.53 -32.92
CA ALA A 44 18.90 -21.00 -31.76
C ALA A 44 17.50 -20.38 -31.78
N GLN A 45 16.53 -21.10 -32.35
CA GLN A 45 15.13 -20.87 -32.08
C GLN A 45 14.94 -21.07 -30.58
N VAL A 46 14.88 -19.96 -29.85
CA VAL A 46 14.36 -19.94 -28.49
C VAL A 46 12.95 -20.52 -28.60
N PRO A 47 12.66 -21.70 -28.03
CA PRO A 47 11.30 -22.22 -28.04
C PRO A 47 10.42 -21.18 -27.33
N GLN A 48 9.44 -20.63 -28.06
CA GLN A 48 8.37 -19.85 -27.46
C GLN A 48 7.68 -20.77 -26.46
N GLN A 49 7.96 -20.57 -25.17
CA GLN A 49 7.19 -21.21 -24.13
C GLN A 49 5.75 -20.72 -24.30
N PRO A 50 4.74 -21.61 -24.37
CA PRO A 50 3.36 -21.17 -24.34
C PRO A 50 3.17 -20.29 -23.11
N ASP A 51 2.54 -19.13 -23.30
CA ASP A 51 2.23 -18.16 -22.25
C ASP A 51 1.75 -18.91 -21.02
N ARG A 52 2.66 -19.07 -20.04
CA ARG A 52 2.27 -19.63 -18.75
C ARG A 52 1.28 -18.62 -18.20
N PRO A 53 0.04 -19.01 -17.87
CA PRO A 53 -0.80 -18.20 -17.00
C PRO A 53 0.09 -17.82 -15.82
N GLY A 54 0.36 -16.52 -15.66
CA GLY A 54 1.20 -16.04 -14.58
C GLY A 54 0.70 -16.66 -13.29
N PRO A 55 1.58 -17.04 -12.35
CA PRO A 55 1.13 -17.66 -11.12
C PRO A 55 0.05 -16.76 -10.55
N ASP A 56 -1.15 -17.32 -10.39
CA ASP A 56 -2.20 -16.80 -9.57
C ASP A 56 -1.55 -16.54 -8.22
N ARG A 57 -0.93 -15.36 -8.06
CA ARG A 57 -0.78 -14.75 -6.76
C ARG A 57 -2.21 -14.79 -6.26
N PRO A 58 -2.51 -15.49 -5.16
CA PRO A 58 -3.77 -15.27 -4.49
C PRO A 58 -3.85 -13.76 -4.38
N GLN A 59 -4.75 -13.15 -5.14
CA GLN A 59 -5.16 -11.79 -4.91
C GLN A 59 -5.53 -11.88 -3.45
N MET A 60 -4.66 -11.37 -2.58
CA MET A 60 -4.92 -11.29 -1.16
C MET A 60 -6.11 -10.36 -1.13
N GLY A 61 -7.28 -10.99 -1.14
CA GLY A 61 -8.53 -10.33 -1.39
C GLY A 61 -8.64 -9.27 -0.33
N GLY A 62 -9.25 -8.15 -0.67
CA GLY A 62 -9.74 -7.18 0.30
C GLY A 62 -10.81 -7.78 1.23
N GLY A 63 -10.58 -8.96 1.81
CA GLY A 63 -10.97 -9.29 3.16
C GLY A 63 -10.03 -8.54 4.09
N GLY A 64 -10.15 -7.21 4.08
CA GLY A 64 -9.71 -6.42 5.22
C GLY A 64 -10.25 -7.12 6.45
N LEU A 65 -9.37 -7.28 7.43
CA LEU A 65 -9.70 -7.60 8.82
C LEU A 65 -11.10 -7.12 9.13
N PRO A 66 -11.97 -7.91 9.78
CA PRO A 66 -13.37 -7.53 10.00
C PRO A 66 -13.39 -6.17 10.68
N ALA A 67 -13.54 -5.13 9.85
CA ALA A 67 -13.51 -3.76 10.30
C ALA A 67 -14.80 -3.63 11.08
N ILE A 68 -14.67 -3.40 12.38
CA ILE A 68 -15.83 -3.14 13.22
C ILE A 68 -16.60 -2.02 12.53
N PRO A 69 -17.85 -2.27 12.10
CA PRO A 69 -18.66 -1.27 11.44
C PRO A 69 -18.69 -0.01 12.31
N GLY A 70 -18.11 1.08 11.84
CA GLY A 70 -18.20 2.41 12.48
C GLY A 70 -16.98 2.82 13.26
N LEU A 71 -16.19 1.86 13.74
CA LEU A 71 -14.98 2.18 14.48
C LEU A 71 -13.97 2.92 13.60
N GLU A 72 -13.88 2.56 12.33
CA GLU A 72 -13.08 3.28 11.33
C GLU A 72 -13.61 4.70 11.09
N ALA A 73 -14.94 4.86 11.03
CA ALA A 73 -15.55 6.18 10.84
C ALA A 73 -15.26 7.12 12.02
N LEU A 74 -15.21 6.61 13.26
CA LEU A 74 -14.91 7.39 14.46
C LEU A 74 -13.49 7.98 14.48
N ALA A 75 -12.57 7.49 13.65
CA ALA A 75 -11.25 8.11 13.49
C ALA A 75 -11.32 9.45 12.75
N SER A 76 -12.36 9.69 11.96
CA SER A 76 -12.51 10.91 11.16
C SER A 76 -12.94 12.11 12.02
N PRO A 77 -12.19 13.25 12.00
CA PRO A 77 -12.60 14.46 12.71
C PRO A 77 -13.98 14.99 12.26
N HIS A 78 -14.37 14.74 11.02
CA HIS A 78 -15.69 15.13 10.52
C HIS A 78 -16.80 14.34 11.20
N VAL A 79 -16.62 13.02 11.35
CA VAL A 79 -17.58 12.14 12.02
C VAL A 79 -17.67 12.49 13.50
N GLN A 80 -16.53 12.78 14.15
CA GLN A 80 -16.52 13.21 15.55
C GLN A 80 -17.27 14.53 15.79
N ARG A 81 -17.23 15.46 14.83
CA ARG A 81 -18.00 16.72 14.89
C ARG A 81 -19.50 16.51 14.69
N GLU A 82 -19.90 15.69 13.72
CA GLU A 82 -21.32 15.40 13.45
C GLU A 82 -21.97 14.59 14.59
N LEU A 83 -21.16 13.81 15.31
CA LEU A 83 -21.58 13.10 16.53
C LEU A 83 -21.51 13.96 17.79
N GLU A 84 -20.99 15.19 17.71
CA GLU A 84 -20.79 16.09 18.85
C GLU A 84 -20.09 15.40 20.05
N LEU A 85 -19.08 14.57 19.77
CA LEU A 85 -18.44 13.79 20.81
C LEU A 85 -17.74 14.70 21.83
N VAL A 86 -18.05 14.51 23.10
CA VAL A 86 -17.31 15.14 24.20
C VAL A 86 -15.97 14.45 24.42
N ASP A 87 -15.02 15.14 25.04
CA ASP A 87 -13.64 14.65 25.13
C ASP A 87 -13.50 13.33 25.88
N GLU A 88 -14.36 13.10 26.89
CA GLU A 88 -14.44 11.83 27.60
C GLU A 88 -14.90 10.69 26.69
N GLN A 89 -15.95 10.89 25.88
CA GLN A 89 -16.41 9.90 24.90
C GLN A 89 -15.31 9.60 23.87
N LYS A 90 -14.63 10.64 23.36
CA LYS A 90 -13.50 10.45 22.43
C LYS A 90 -12.39 9.62 23.05
N HIS A 91 -12.06 9.87 24.32
CA HIS A 91 -11.04 9.13 25.03
C HIS A 91 -11.42 7.65 25.21
N GLN A 92 -12.65 7.36 25.63
CA GLN A 92 -13.16 5.99 25.79
C GLN A 92 -13.20 5.25 24.45
N LEU A 93 -13.71 5.88 23.39
CA LEU A 93 -13.74 5.28 22.05
C LEU A 93 -12.33 4.99 21.51
N ARG A 94 -11.35 5.86 21.78
CA ARG A 94 -9.95 5.61 21.42
C ARG A 94 -9.37 4.40 22.16
N GLN A 95 -9.69 4.23 23.44
CA GLN A 95 -9.23 3.07 24.20
C GLN A 95 -9.83 1.78 23.66
N VAL A 96 -11.14 1.77 23.38
CA VAL A 96 -11.83 0.65 22.75
C VAL A 96 -11.20 0.30 21.40
N ALA A 97 -10.95 1.32 20.55
CA ALA A 97 -10.32 1.13 19.26
C ALA A 97 -8.90 0.57 19.37
N HIS A 98 -8.09 1.13 20.26
CA HIS A 98 -6.71 0.71 20.48
C HIS A 98 -6.65 -0.73 20.98
N ALA A 99 -7.48 -1.10 21.96
CA ALA A 99 -7.55 -2.47 22.48
C ALA A 99 -7.91 -3.46 21.37
N PHE A 100 -8.89 -3.13 20.52
CA PHE A 100 -9.27 -3.98 19.40
C PHE A 100 -8.14 -4.14 18.38
N VAL A 101 -7.50 -3.05 17.98
CA VAL A 101 -6.38 -3.07 17.03
C VAL A 101 -5.19 -3.86 17.57
N GLN A 102 -4.84 -3.69 18.85
CA GLN A 102 -3.75 -4.45 19.47
C GLN A 102 -4.03 -5.95 19.50
N GLN A 103 -5.24 -6.36 19.90
CA GLN A 103 -5.64 -7.76 19.88
C GLN A 103 -5.55 -8.37 18.47
N MET A 104 -5.97 -7.59 17.48
CA MET A 104 -5.91 -7.99 16.08
C MET A 104 -4.46 -8.13 15.59
N GLN A 105 -3.59 -7.18 15.91
CA GLN A 105 -2.17 -7.23 15.58
C GLN A 105 -1.47 -8.43 16.20
N GLN A 106 -1.77 -8.74 17.47
CA GLN A 106 -1.25 -9.92 18.16
C GLN A 106 -1.72 -11.21 17.49
N ALA A 107 -3.01 -11.33 17.20
CA ALA A 107 -3.56 -12.51 16.52
C ALA A 107 -2.94 -12.71 15.13
N MET A 108 -2.73 -11.62 14.37
CA MET A 108 -2.01 -11.67 13.09
C MET A 108 -0.55 -12.12 13.26
N ALA A 109 0.14 -11.62 14.28
CA ALA A 109 1.53 -11.98 14.54
C ALA A 109 1.67 -13.46 14.89
N GLU A 110 0.76 -14.01 15.69
CA GLU A 110 0.71 -15.45 15.99
C GLU A 110 0.57 -16.28 14.71
N ILE A 111 -0.35 -15.92 13.81
CA ILE A 111 -0.57 -16.66 12.55
C ILE A 111 0.65 -16.59 11.63
N GLN A 112 1.34 -15.45 11.60
CA GLN A 112 2.55 -15.31 10.78
C GLN A 112 3.70 -16.20 11.25
N GLN A 113 3.72 -16.59 12.52
CA GLN A 113 4.72 -17.48 13.10
C GLN A 113 4.40 -18.97 12.85
N LEU A 114 3.17 -19.31 12.48
CA LEU A 114 2.76 -20.69 12.20
C LEU A 114 3.22 -21.17 10.81
N PRO A 115 3.43 -22.48 10.63
CA PRO A 115 3.69 -23.09 9.33
C PRO A 115 2.44 -23.00 8.41
N MET A 116 2.65 -23.03 7.09
CA MET A 116 1.63 -22.64 6.09
C MET A 116 0.38 -23.52 6.10
N ASP A 117 0.53 -24.79 6.44
CA ASP A 117 -0.52 -25.80 6.59
C ASP A 117 -1.44 -25.50 7.79
N GLU A 118 -0.88 -25.07 8.92
CA GLU A 118 -1.64 -24.73 10.13
C GLU A 118 -2.30 -23.34 10.08
N ARG A 119 -1.78 -22.44 9.24
CA ARG A 119 -2.33 -21.08 9.09
C ARG A 119 -3.80 -21.06 8.73
N ARG A 120 -4.27 -21.99 7.89
CA ARG A 120 -5.67 -21.98 7.41
C ARG A 120 -6.66 -22.22 8.54
N GLU A 121 -6.39 -23.20 9.39
CA GLU A 121 -7.24 -23.52 10.55
C GLU A 121 -7.19 -22.38 11.56
N ARG A 122 -5.98 -21.86 11.85
CA ARG A 122 -5.82 -20.72 12.77
C ARG A 122 -6.53 -19.46 12.28
N MET A 123 -6.51 -19.21 10.96
CA MET A 123 -7.24 -18.10 10.35
C MET A 123 -8.76 -18.26 10.50
N ALA A 124 -9.29 -19.49 10.38
CA ALA A 124 -10.71 -19.77 10.57
C ALA A 124 -11.13 -19.58 12.04
N GLU A 125 -10.35 -20.08 12.99
CA GLU A 125 -10.56 -19.87 14.43
C GLU A 125 -10.53 -18.38 14.78
N MET A 126 -9.51 -17.67 14.31
CA MET A 126 -9.38 -16.25 14.53
C MET A 126 -10.55 -15.49 13.92
N GLN A 127 -11.02 -15.85 12.73
CA GLN A 127 -12.18 -15.20 12.14
C GLN A 127 -13.41 -15.32 13.06
N GLN A 128 -13.64 -16.48 13.68
CA GLN A 128 -14.72 -16.65 14.65
C GLN A 128 -14.51 -15.83 15.93
N LYS A 129 -13.28 -15.82 16.48
CA LYS A 129 -12.92 -15.00 17.64
C LYS A 129 -13.14 -13.51 17.36
N MET A 130 -12.77 -13.05 16.17
CA MET A 130 -12.91 -11.65 15.76
C MET A 130 -14.38 -11.27 15.55
N LYS A 131 -15.23 -12.16 15.06
CA LYS A 131 -16.68 -11.91 15.01
C LYS A 131 -17.26 -11.68 16.40
N LYS A 132 -16.93 -12.55 17.36
CA LYS A 132 -17.38 -12.39 18.76
C LYS A 132 -16.85 -11.09 19.36
N ARG A 133 -15.55 -10.80 19.19
CA ARG A 133 -14.96 -9.57 19.72
C ARG A 133 -15.56 -8.32 19.08
N ALA A 134 -15.91 -8.35 17.80
CA ALA A 134 -16.58 -7.25 17.14
C ALA A 134 -17.97 -6.96 17.75
N GLU A 135 -18.71 -7.99 18.16
CA GLU A 135 -19.97 -7.81 18.90
C GLU A 135 -19.75 -7.21 20.29
N ASP A 136 -18.72 -7.65 21.01
CA ASP A 136 -18.38 -7.09 22.32
C ASP A 136 -17.99 -5.61 22.22
N VAL A 137 -17.14 -5.26 21.25
CA VAL A 137 -16.76 -3.88 20.99
C VAL A 137 -17.97 -3.04 20.59
N ARG A 138 -18.89 -3.57 19.77
CA ARG A 138 -20.14 -2.88 19.46
C ARG A 138 -20.90 -2.54 20.73
N ARG A 139 -21.04 -3.48 21.67
CA ARG A 139 -21.70 -3.23 22.97
C ARG A 139 -20.94 -2.25 23.85
N GLU A 140 -19.61 -2.25 23.81
CA GLU A 140 -18.78 -1.25 24.49
C GLU A 140 -19.05 0.16 23.92
N VAL A 141 -19.14 0.29 22.59
CA VAL A 141 -19.47 1.56 21.91
C VAL A 141 -20.90 2.01 22.24
N GLU A 142 -21.88 1.11 22.27
CA GLU A 142 -23.27 1.39 22.63
C GLU A 142 -23.43 1.89 24.09
N LYS A 143 -22.48 1.60 24.98
CA LYS A 143 -22.46 2.16 26.34
C LYS A 143 -21.88 3.57 26.41
N ILE A 144 -21.08 3.95 25.42
CA ILE A 144 -20.39 5.25 25.36
C ILE A 144 -21.23 6.27 24.58
N LEU A 145 -21.85 5.83 23.48
CA LEU A 145 -22.65 6.67 22.60
C LEU A 145 -24.13 6.62 22.98
N VAL A 146 -24.80 7.77 22.97
CA VAL A 146 -26.26 7.81 23.14
C VAL A 146 -26.97 7.28 21.87
N PRO A 147 -28.24 6.86 21.95
CA PRO A 147 -28.94 6.25 20.82
C PRO A 147 -28.94 7.10 19.53
N GLU A 148 -29.08 8.43 19.66
CA GLU A 148 -29.03 9.35 18.52
C GLU A 148 -27.64 9.38 17.85
N GLN A 149 -26.57 9.38 18.64
CA GLN A 149 -25.19 9.27 18.14
C GLN A 149 -24.95 7.93 17.44
N MET A 150 -25.56 6.84 17.95
CA MET A 150 -25.48 5.53 17.30
C MET A 150 -26.17 5.53 15.93
N GLU A 151 -27.31 6.18 15.79
CA GLU A 151 -28.01 6.29 14.50
C GLU A 151 -27.16 7.07 13.48
N ILE A 152 -26.56 8.19 13.88
CA ILE A 152 -25.66 8.97 13.04
C ILE A 152 -24.46 8.12 12.60
N LEU A 153 -23.85 7.38 13.53
CA LEU A 153 -22.73 6.48 13.24
C LEU A 153 -23.14 5.34 12.29
N GLU A 154 -24.32 4.75 12.46
CA GLU A 154 -24.88 3.76 11.55
C GLU A 154 -25.11 4.35 10.16
N ASN A 155 -25.57 5.59 10.06
CA ASN A 155 -25.74 6.29 8.79
C ASN A 155 -24.40 6.52 8.08
N PHE A 156 -23.35 6.91 8.80
CA PHE A 156 -21.98 6.95 8.25
C PHE A 156 -21.53 5.59 7.74
N ASN A 157 -21.76 4.53 8.50
CA ASN A 157 -21.44 3.18 8.07
C ASN A 157 -22.17 2.76 6.81
N ARG A 158 -23.48 3.06 6.74
CA ARG A 158 -24.28 2.80 5.55
C ARG A 158 -23.70 3.57 4.37
N ARG A 159 -23.43 4.87 4.52
CA ARG A 159 -22.81 5.72 3.50
C ARG A 159 -21.48 5.14 3.00
N ALA A 160 -20.58 4.78 3.90
CA ALA A 160 -19.29 4.17 3.56
C ALA A 160 -19.43 2.81 2.86
N ARG A 161 -20.44 2.01 3.24
CA ARG A 161 -20.68 0.67 2.69
C ARG A 161 -21.52 0.66 1.43
N ARG A 162 -22.22 1.75 1.05
CA ARG A 162 -23.14 1.81 -0.10
C ARG A 162 -22.52 1.26 -1.38
N GLU A 163 -21.31 1.68 -1.71
CA GLU A 163 -20.63 1.20 -2.91
C GLU A 163 -20.11 -0.23 -2.76
N ALA A 164 -19.62 -0.58 -1.58
CA ALA A 164 -19.10 -1.91 -1.27
C ALA A 164 -20.20 -2.99 -1.36
N VAL A 165 -21.42 -2.65 -0.94
CA VAL A 165 -22.61 -3.53 -1.02
C VAL A 165 -22.90 -3.91 -2.48
N LEU A 166 -22.78 -2.97 -3.42
CA LEU A 166 -22.96 -3.25 -4.85
C LEU A 166 -21.81 -4.06 -5.48
N LYS A 167 -20.73 -4.33 -4.75
CA LYS A 167 -19.65 -5.22 -5.19
C LYS A 167 -19.92 -6.67 -4.80
N ASN A 168 -20.86 -6.93 -3.88
CA ASN A 168 -21.15 -8.28 -3.40
C ASN A 168 -22.00 -9.06 -4.42
N PRO A 169 -21.53 -10.22 -4.94
CA PRO A 169 -22.27 -11.01 -5.92
C PRO A 169 -23.64 -11.49 -5.43
N GLN A 170 -23.76 -11.82 -4.14
CA GLN A 170 -25.01 -12.28 -3.54
C GLN A 170 -26.05 -11.16 -3.47
N VAL A 171 -25.62 -9.94 -3.14
CA VAL A 171 -26.49 -8.76 -3.14
C VAL A 171 -26.95 -8.45 -4.57
N LEU A 172 -26.04 -8.49 -5.54
CA LEU A 172 -26.38 -8.28 -6.95
C LEU A 172 -27.40 -9.32 -7.47
N ALA A 173 -27.28 -10.57 -7.04
CA ALA A 173 -28.23 -11.63 -7.37
C ALA A 173 -29.61 -11.38 -6.72
N GLN A 174 -29.64 -11.02 -5.43
CA GLN A 174 -30.89 -10.67 -4.73
C GLN A 174 -31.59 -9.45 -5.33
N LEU A 175 -30.83 -8.48 -5.82
CA LEU A 175 -31.35 -7.30 -6.52
C LEU A 175 -31.76 -7.57 -7.97
N GLY A 176 -31.59 -8.80 -8.48
CA GLY A 176 -31.96 -9.16 -9.85
C GLY A 176 -31.16 -8.39 -10.92
N ILE A 177 -29.93 -7.97 -10.60
CA ILE A 177 -29.13 -7.13 -11.51
C ILE A 177 -28.71 -7.94 -12.73
N SER A 178 -29.10 -7.48 -13.92
CA SER A 178 -28.77 -8.12 -15.19
C SER A 178 -27.28 -8.02 -15.54
N GLU A 179 -26.78 -8.87 -16.43
CA GLU A 179 -25.38 -8.81 -16.88
C GLU A 179 -25.02 -7.46 -17.53
N GLN A 180 -25.98 -6.84 -18.23
CA GLN A 180 -25.79 -5.52 -18.81
C GLN A 180 -25.66 -4.44 -17.72
N GLN A 181 -26.45 -4.52 -16.65
CA GLN A 181 -26.32 -3.62 -15.50
C GLN A 181 -25.01 -3.85 -14.73
N LYS A 182 -24.58 -5.12 -14.57
CA LYS A 182 -23.26 -5.44 -13.99
C LYS A 182 -22.13 -4.83 -14.82
N LYS A 183 -22.22 -4.89 -16.15
CA LYS A 183 -21.23 -4.26 -17.05
C LYS A 183 -21.20 -2.74 -16.86
N LYS A 184 -22.36 -2.07 -16.81
CA LYS A 184 -22.43 -0.62 -16.54
C LYS A 184 -21.86 -0.26 -15.17
N LEU A 185 -22.17 -1.03 -14.12
CA LEU A 185 -21.60 -0.83 -12.79
C LEU A 185 -20.08 -0.98 -12.76
N ARG A 186 -19.50 -1.89 -13.57
CA ARG A 186 -18.05 -2.00 -13.75
C ARG A 186 -17.48 -0.75 -14.43
N GLN A 187 -18.09 -0.28 -15.51
CA GLN A 187 -17.66 0.93 -16.22
C GLN A 187 -17.68 2.17 -15.32
N VAL A 188 -18.76 2.39 -14.55
CA VAL A 188 -18.85 3.52 -13.61
C VAL A 188 -17.72 3.47 -12.57
N ARG A 189 -17.32 2.28 -12.12
CA ARG A 189 -16.18 2.13 -11.18
C ARG A 189 -14.85 2.43 -11.84
N GLU A 190 -14.65 1.97 -13.07
CA GLU A 190 -13.44 2.26 -13.85
C GLU A 190 -13.28 3.76 -14.10
N GLU A 191 -14.37 4.44 -14.47
CA GLU A 191 -14.42 5.89 -14.63
C GLU A 191 -14.11 6.62 -13.32
N MET A 192 -14.70 6.19 -12.20
CA MET A 192 -14.41 6.74 -10.88
C MET A 192 -12.92 6.60 -10.52
N GLN A 193 -12.34 5.41 -10.73
CA GLN A 193 -10.91 5.19 -10.47
C GLN A 193 -10.02 6.04 -11.37
N GLN A 194 -10.41 6.26 -12.62
CA GLN A 194 -9.68 7.13 -13.54
C GLN A 194 -9.70 8.58 -13.05
N ARG A 195 -10.89 9.10 -12.71
CA ARG A 195 -11.04 10.46 -12.18
C ARG A 195 -10.25 10.67 -10.88
N LEU A 196 -10.23 9.68 -9.99
CA LEU A 196 -9.42 9.73 -8.76
C LEU A 196 -7.92 9.86 -9.08
N ARG A 197 -7.40 9.08 -10.03
CA ARG A 197 -5.99 9.21 -10.45
C ARG A 197 -5.68 10.56 -11.09
N GLU A 198 -6.59 11.07 -11.91
CA GLU A 198 -6.44 12.40 -12.53
C GLU A 198 -6.40 13.50 -11.44
N LEU A 199 -7.32 13.43 -10.47
CA LEU A 199 -7.35 14.34 -9.33
C LEU A 199 -6.11 14.22 -8.44
N GLU A 200 -5.63 13.00 -8.18
CA GLU A 200 -4.38 12.76 -7.44
C GLU A 200 -3.19 13.40 -8.17
N ASN A 201 -3.07 13.23 -9.49
CA ASN A 201 -2.01 13.85 -10.27
C ASN A 201 -2.06 15.38 -10.26
N GLU A 202 -3.25 15.96 -10.44
CA GLU A 202 -3.48 17.40 -10.37
C GLU A 202 -3.15 17.96 -8.97
N THR A 203 -3.51 17.21 -7.93
CA THR A 203 -3.16 17.58 -6.55
C THR A 203 -1.66 17.53 -6.33
N LEU A 204 -0.97 16.52 -6.88
CA LEU A 204 0.48 16.42 -6.83
C LEU A 204 1.15 17.59 -7.57
N ASP A 205 0.62 18.03 -8.73
CA ASP A 205 1.13 19.21 -9.45
C ASP A 205 1.06 20.45 -8.56
N LYS A 206 -0.10 20.69 -7.96
CA LYS A 206 -0.30 21.81 -7.04
C LYS A 206 0.61 21.74 -5.82
N VAL A 207 0.93 20.55 -5.33
CA VAL A 207 1.91 20.37 -4.24
C VAL A 207 3.30 20.77 -4.71
N PHE A 208 3.73 20.32 -5.89
CA PHE A 208 5.04 20.68 -6.44
C PHE A 208 5.19 22.17 -6.74
N ASP A 209 4.12 22.85 -7.15
CA ASP A 209 4.12 24.31 -7.39
C ASP A 209 4.36 25.14 -6.11
N VAL A 210 4.04 24.59 -4.93
CA VAL A 210 4.26 25.25 -3.63
C VAL A 210 5.68 24.99 -3.11
N LEU A 211 6.34 23.93 -3.57
CA LEU A 211 7.69 23.58 -3.14
C LEU A 211 8.74 24.39 -3.91
N THR A 212 9.88 24.64 -3.27
CA THR A 212 11.05 25.12 -4.01
C THR A 212 11.61 24.00 -4.90
N SER A 213 12.37 24.36 -5.94
CA SER A 213 13.00 23.36 -6.83
C SER A 213 13.81 22.32 -6.04
N GLU A 214 14.59 22.77 -5.05
CA GLU A 214 15.41 21.89 -4.22
C GLU A 214 14.56 20.93 -3.35
N GLN A 215 13.42 21.40 -2.82
CA GLN A 215 12.49 20.56 -2.07
C GLN A 215 11.78 19.54 -2.98
N ALA A 216 11.38 19.96 -4.18
CA ALA A 216 10.74 19.09 -5.16
C ALA A 216 11.68 17.98 -5.65
N ASP A 217 12.95 18.33 -5.93
CA ASP A 217 13.96 17.37 -6.38
C ASP A 217 14.29 16.35 -5.29
N LYS A 218 14.45 16.81 -4.04
CA LYS A 218 14.65 15.92 -2.90
C LYS A 218 13.44 15.01 -2.65
N LEU A 219 12.22 15.52 -2.81
CA LEU A 219 11.01 14.72 -2.69
C LEU A 219 10.96 13.62 -3.77
N LYS A 220 11.24 13.96 -5.03
CA LYS A 220 11.30 12.99 -6.14
C LYS A 220 12.35 11.89 -5.91
N GLU A 221 13.50 12.24 -5.32
CA GLU A 221 14.53 11.25 -4.96
C GLU A 221 14.05 10.29 -3.86
N MET A 222 13.31 10.79 -2.86
CA MET A 222 12.85 10.00 -1.72
C MET A 222 11.70 9.03 -2.05
N ILE A 223 10.70 9.47 -2.83
CA ILE A 223 9.48 8.69 -3.08
C ILE A 223 9.37 8.15 -4.52
N GLY A 224 10.30 8.52 -5.40
CA GLY A 224 10.19 8.34 -6.85
C GLY A 224 9.16 9.29 -7.45
N ASP A 225 9.15 9.50 -8.76
CA ASP A 225 8.05 10.22 -9.40
C ASP A 225 6.82 9.29 -9.44
N PRO A 226 5.73 9.60 -8.71
CA PRO A 226 4.52 8.78 -8.69
C PRO A 226 3.92 8.56 -10.08
N ARG A 227 4.24 9.45 -11.03
CA ARG A 227 3.76 9.45 -12.42
C ARG A 227 4.57 8.52 -13.32
N GLU A 228 5.77 8.12 -12.91
CA GLU A 228 6.64 7.22 -13.69
C GLU A 228 6.32 5.73 -13.49
N GLY A 229 5.28 5.40 -12.72
CA GLY A 229 4.79 4.05 -12.48
C GLY A 229 4.17 3.37 -13.73
N LYS A 230 4.99 3.08 -14.75
CA LYS A 230 4.89 2.00 -15.78
C LYS A 230 5.89 2.24 -16.93
N LYS A 231 7.18 1.98 -16.71
CA LYS A 231 8.16 1.69 -17.79
C LYS A 231 8.90 0.35 -17.63
N ARG A 232 8.42 -0.55 -16.76
CA ARG A 232 9.01 -1.88 -16.58
C ARG A 232 8.04 -2.98 -16.98
N ARG A 233 8.00 -3.26 -18.28
CA ARG A 233 7.71 -4.55 -18.94
C ARG A 233 7.70 -4.31 -20.45
N ARG A 234 8.88 -4.40 -21.06
CA ARG A 234 9.06 -4.79 -22.45
C ARG A 234 9.50 -6.25 -22.46
#